data_AF-A0A7S1VHM4-F1
#
_entry.id   AF-A0A7S1VHM4-F1
#
_cell.length_a   1.000
_cell.length_b   1.000
_cell.length_c   1.000
_cell.angle_alpha   90.00
_cell.angle_beta   90.00
_cell.angle_gamma   90.00
#
_symmetry.space_group_name_H-M   'P 1'
#
loop_
_entity.id
_entity.type
_entity.pdbx_description
1 polymer ?
#
loop_
_entity_poly.entity_id
_entity_poly.type
_entity_poly.pdbx_seq_one_letter_code
_entity_poly.pdbx_strand_id
1 'polypeptide(L)'
;SKATPLQLRRQRKHENSCSITMYRNMDSGAHGTSGGALEIVYNGNDTPSGAAHDEEEDWAGKFHVEERKDPDPSDLVLGVPSGPVDLDDEIFSLSDDESEDGYDDFVEDGKVPAVLLRQDVHNIPGSPWAKPRARSSTRPNEPLAIAKYASTIALALTLGWVVYLFVVAVWYNSSVGRIVVEFLLAILTFFGLFWNAYFSVSSVFKCFIPKSAFTTNGKYFSVVPEIKHPDDEWLSVTIQVPVYKESLAEVLGPTLQSCKKARDHYIENTGAACNIVVCEDGMMALLGNNFPAAEMLWEKICETKARITNIKVLLKRVPRASRKHLKGLRSKAILEVFARMIYYYRNNIGFVARSTIDRRGKFKKASNLNTHLRLVFGAQQMVEETNKPFLDCLMTVAHNDDGSRDVMFGNNIKIGSLVVINDADARMQPPVIYKTVPEFLNNKQLGFTQHATKTMDDQRGESYFLRMLETYTDALYHGHFLLSSIMGCHPPLVGHSIFLRTEAVRQCG
;
A
#
# COMPACT_ATOMS: atom_id res chain seq x y z
N SER A 1 -12.03 -15.14 -64.16
CA SER A 1 -10.68 -15.07 -64.74
C SER A 1 -9.67 -15.17 -63.61
N LYS A 2 -8.78 -16.18 -63.72
CA LYS A 2 -7.68 -16.62 -62.83
C LYS A 2 -8.01 -16.96 -61.37
N ALA A 3 -7.92 -18.27 -61.12
CA ALA A 3 -8.12 -19.01 -59.89
C ALA A 3 -6.77 -19.36 -59.21
N THR A 4 -6.86 -19.72 -57.93
CA THR A 4 -5.88 -20.32 -56.98
C THR A 4 -5.26 -21.64 -57.49
N PRO A 5 -4.19 -22.25 -56.89
CA PRO A 5 -4.32 -23.00 -55.61
C PRO A 5 -3.04 -23.24 -54.73
N LEU A 6 -3.29 -23.96 -53.62
CA LEU A 6 -2.43 -24.61 -52.61
C LEU A 6 -1.23 -25.46 -53.10
N GLN A 7 -0.24 -25.70 -52.21
CA GLN A 7 0.24 -27.02 -51.70
C GLN A 7 1.49 -26.82 -50.79
N LEU A 8 1.60 -27.29 -49.52
CA LEU A 8 1.75 -28.65 -48.97
C LEU A 8 3.03 -29.44 -49.35
N ARG A 9 3.89 -29.67 -48.32
CA ARG A 9 4.58 -30.93 -47.92
C ARG A 9 5.98 -31.32 -48.46
N ARG A 10 6.75 -31.87 -47.50
CA ARG A 10 7.79 -32.96 -47.52
C ARG A 10 9.27 -32.59 -47.71
N GLN A 11 10.12 -32.85 -46.70
CA GLN A 11 11.03 -34.02 -46.49
C GLN A 11 12.28 -33.96 -47.39
N ARG A 12 13.54 -34.30 -47.03
CA ARG A 12 14.16 -35.15 -45.99
C ARG A 12 15.70 -34.97 -46.06
N LYS A 13 16.39 -35.28 -44.94
CA LYS A 13 17.69 -36.00 -44.75
C LYS A 13 18.96 -35.68 -45.55
N HIS A 14 20.07 -35.58 -44.81
CA HIS A 14 21.31 -36.40 -44.87
C HIS A 14 22.12 -36.07 -43.57
N GLU A 15 22.40 -36.96 -42.60
CA GLU A 15 23.39 -38.08 -42.55
C GLU A 15 24.74 -37.67 -43.13
N ASN A 16 25.94 -37.90 -42.57
CA ASN A 16 26.50 -38.61 -41.42
C ASN A 16 27.99 -38.16 -41.38
N SER A 17 28.67 -38.19 -40.24
CA SER A 17 29.89 -39.00 -40.07
C SER A 17 30.62 -38.71 -38.77
N CYS A 18 31.18 -39.80 -38.28
CA CYS A 18 31.81 -40.04 -36.99
C CYS A 18 33.33 -40.05 -37.21
N SER A 19 34.13 -39.61 -36.24
CA SER A 19 35.44 -40.22 -36.01
C SER A 19 35.91 -40.08 -34.56
N ILE A 20 36.50 -41.18 -34.13
CA ILE A 20 36.94 -41.61 -32.79
C ILE A 20 38.44 -41.32 -32.65
N THR A 21 38.95 -41.21 -31.41
CA THR A 21 40.14 -41.92 -30.83
C THR A 21 40.75 -41.06 -29.70
N MET A 22 40.56 -41.41 -28.41
CA MET A 22 41.51 -42.05 -27.46
C MET A 22 42.93 -41.41 -27.39
N TYR A 23 43.64 -41.23 -26.26
CA TYR A 23 43.82 -42.02 -25.03
C TYR A 23 44.59 -41.20 -23.96
N ARG A 24 44.48 -41.66 -22.70
CA ARG A 24 45.50 -41.77 -21.62
C ARG A 24 45.83 -40.61 -20.64
N ASN A 25 45.38 -40.86 -19.41
CA ASN A 25 46.07 -40.81 -18.10
C ASN A 25 47.53 -40.34 -18.01
N MET A 26 47.80 -39.53 -16.99
CA MET A 26 48.69 -39.80 -15.83
C MET A 26 48.57 -38.59 -14.88
N ASP A 27 48.06 -38.74 -13.66
CA ASP A 27 48.72 -39.18 -12.42
C ASP A 27 49.52 -38.10 -11.68
N SER A 28 49.32 -38.11 -10.35
CA SER A 28 50.14 -37.52 -9.27
C SER A 28 50.18 -35.99 -9.20
N GLY A 29 50.21 -35.32 -8.06
CA GLY A 29 50.47 -35.68 -6.66
C GLY A 29 50.79 -34.32 -6.00
N ALA A 30 50.04 -33.91 -4.98
CA ALA A 30 50.45 -33.99 -3.58
C ALA A 30 51.14 -32.71 -3.04
N HIS A 31 50.61 -32.28 -1.90
CA HIS A 31 51.23 -31.60 -0.76
C HIS A 31 51.53 -30.09 -0.76
N GLY A 32 51.07 -29.47 0.36
CA GLY A 32 51.84 -28.52 1.17
C GLY A 32 51.20 -27.14 1.27
N THR A 33 50.27 -26.87 2.19
CA THR A 33 50.44 -26.36 3.58
C THR A 33 51.08 -24.97 3.76
N SER A 34 50.41 -24.18 4.61
CA SER A 34 50.80 -22.91 5.26
C SER A 34 50.85 -21.69 4.34
N GLY A 35 50.23 -20.55 4.63
CA GLY A 35 49.91 -19.95 5.92
C GLY A 35 50.65 -18.61 5.97
N GLY A 36 49.93 -17.48 5.94
CA GLY A 36 50.59 -16.18 6.06
C GLY A 36 49.81 -15.01 5.49
N ALA A 37 49.16 -14.28 6.39
CA ALA A 37 49.05 -12.82 6.44
C ALA A 37 48.58 -12.05 5.20
N LEU A 38 47.34 -11.56 5.35
CA LEU A 38 46.77 -10.34 4.81
C LEU A 38 47.80 -9.18 4.71
N GLU A 39 48.04 -8.71 3.49
CA GLU A 39 48.25 -7.28 3.22
C GLU A 39 47.89 -7.05 1.73
N ILE A 40 46.66 -6.57 1.46
CA ILE A 40 46.25 -6.20 0.09
C ILE A 40 46.20 -4.68 0.01
N VAL A 41 47.23 -4.16 -0.64
CA VAL A 41 47.30 -2.82 -1.22
C VAL A 41 46.37 -2.77 -2.43
N TYR A 42 45.49 -1.78 -2.48
CA TYR A 42 44.62 -1.49 -3.63
C TYR A 42 45.44 -0.86 -4.77
N ASN A 43 45.45 -1.52 -5.92
CA ASN A 43 45.60 -0.98 -7.27
C ASN A 43 44.87 -2.01 -8.16
N GLY A 44 43.85 -1.71 -8.94
CA GLY A 44 43.72 -0.59 -9.85
C GLY A 44 43.79 -1.16 -11.27
N ASN A 45 42.61 -1.39 -11.85
CA ASN A 45 42.33 -1.83 -13.23
C ASN A 45 42.67 -3.29 -13.58
N ASP A 46 41.64 -4.08 -13.88
CA ASP A 46 41.50 -4.71 -15.21
C ASP A 46 40.12 -5.36 -15.37
N THR A 47 39.54 -5.15 -16.55
CA THR A 47 38.27 -5.73 -17.04
C THR A 47 38.29 -7.26 -17.06
N PRO A 48 37.16 -7.95 -16.81
CA PRO A 48 37.01 -9.33 -17.24
C PRO A 48 35.98 -9.46 -18.37
N SER A 49 36.49 -9.83 -19.55
CA SER A 49 35.82 -10.75 -20.45
C SER A 49 35.79 -12.15 -19.83
N GLY A 50 34.65 -12.85 -19.82
CA GLY A 50 34.66 -14.29 -19.53
C GLY A 50 33.37 -14.87 -18.97
N ALA A 51 32.65 -15.58 -19.84
CA ALA A 51 31.90 -16.82 -19.60
C ALA A 51 31.13 -16.99 -18.27
N ALA A 52 29.80 -16.89 -18.36
CA ALA A 52 28.88 -17.40 -17.36
C ALA A 52 28.90 -18.94 -17.37
N HIS A 53 29.37 -19.53 -16.27
CA HIS A 53 29.06 -20.90 -15.88
C HIS A 53 27.85 -20.86 -14.94
N ASP A 54 26.81 -21.62 -15.29
CA ASP A 54 25.60 -21.82 -14.48
C ASP A 54 25.92 -22.69 -13.25
N GLU A 55 25.90 -22.09 -12.06
CA GLU A 55 25.76 -22.82 -10.79
C GLU A 55 24.39 -22.49 -10.16
N GLU A 56 23.51 -23.49 -10.05
CA GLU A 56 22.24 -23.42 -9.32
C GLU A 56 22.52 -23.31 -7.80
N GLU A 57 22.62 -22.09 -7.27
CA GLU A 57 22.63 -21.86 -5.81
C GLU A 57 21.27 -22.23 -5.18
N ASP A 58 21.29 -22.85 -3.99
CA ASP A 58 20.12 -23.19 -3.17
C ASP A 58 19.63 -21.95 -2.39
N TRP A 59 18.60 -21.27 -2.92
CA TRP A 59 18.13 -19.96 -2.45
C TRP A 59 17.49 -19.95 -1.06
N ALA A 60 17.04 -21.11 -0.55
CA ALA A 60 16.25 -21.18 0.67
C ALA A 60 17.07 -21.17 1.97
N GLY A 61 18.39 -21.42 1.88
CA GLY A 61 19.28 -21.50 3.04
C GLY A 61 19.78 -20.15 3.59
N LYS A 62 19.60 -19.04 2.86
CA LYS A 62 20.18 -17.73 3.22
C LYS A 62 19.43 -16.97 4.33
N PHE A 63 18.35 -17.51 4.90
CA PHE A 63 17.58 -16.85 5.95
C PHE A 63 17.65 -17.64 7.28
N HIS A 64 18.64 -17.34 8.12
CA HIS A 64 18.63 -17.79 9.52
C HIS A 64 17.59 -16.99 10.33
N VAL A 65 16.73 -17.68 11.07
CA VAL A 65 15.78 -17.11 12.04
C VAL A 65 15.91 -17.89 13.34
N GLU A 66 16.06 -17.18 14.46
CA GLU A 66 16.10 -17.75 15.81
C GLU A 66 14.74 -18.36 16.18
N GLU A 67 14.75 -19.55 16.78
CA GLU A 67 13.55 -20.23 17.30
C GLU A 67 13.02 -19.50 18.54
N ARG A 68 11.81 -18.93 18.48
CA ARG A 68 11.00 -18.62 19.69
C ARG A 68 9.95 -19.72 19.90
N LYS A 69 9.71 -20.06 21.16
CA LYS A 69 8.68 -21.02 21.60
C LYS A 69 7.26 -20.45 21.36
N ASP A 70 6.37 -21.32 20.88
CA ASP A 70 4.94 -21.02 20.65
C ASP A 70 4.19 -20.77 21.98
N PRO A 71 3.21 -19.84 22.03
CA PRO A 71 2.28 -19.71 23.17
C PRO A 71 1.15 -20.76 23.13
N ASP A 72 0.62 -21.08 24.32
CA ASP A 72 -0.33 -22.16 24.62
C ASP A 72 -1.77 -21.84 24.12
N PRO A 73 -2.47 -22.79 23.45
CA PRO A 73 -3.83 -22.59 22.92
C PRO A 73 -4.97 -22.35 23.95
N SER A 74 -4.68 -22.25 25.25
CA SER A 74 -5.70 -22.02 26.30
C SER A 74 -6.13 -20.56 26.49
N ASP A 75 -5.45 -19.58 25.88
CA ASP A 75 -5.74 -18.14 26.07
C ASP A 75 -6.90 -17.62 25.20
N LEU A 76 -7.72 -18.52 24.65
CA LEU A 76 -8.75 -18.25 23.63
C LEU A 76 -10.16 -18.67 24.06
N VAL A 77 -10.64 -18.32 25.26
CA VAL A 77 -12.10 -18.38 25.56
C VAL A 77 -12.58 -17.21 26.41
N LEU A 78 -13.66 -16.61 25.92
CA LEU A 78 -14.39 -15.39 26.30
C LEU A 78 -15.20 -15.51 27.60
N GLY A 79 -15.69 -14.37 28.10
CA GLY A 79 -16.89 -14.34 28.95
C GLY A 79 -17.67 -13.04 28.84
N VAL A 80 -18.85 -13.06 28.20
CA VAL A 80 -19.99 -12.14 28.43
C VAL A 80 -21.31 -12.87 28.05
N PRO A 81 -22.43 -12.70 28.79
CA PRO A 81 -23.55 -13.65 28.82
C PRO A 81 -24.73 -13.34 27.88
N SER A 82 -25.56 -14.37 27.75
CA SER A 82 -26.74 -14.57 26.89
C SER A 82 -28.03 -13.88 27.36
N GLY A 83 -28.84 -13.41 26.41
CA GLY A 83 -30.29 -13.20 26.53
C GLY A 83 -30.96 -13.15 25.14
N PRO A 84 -32.19 -13.70 24.93
CA PRO A 84 -32.82 -13.81 23.62
C PRO A 84 -33.79 -12.65 23.34
N VAL A 85 -33.94 -12.24 22.07
CA VAL A 85 -35.08 -11.45 21.60
C VAL A 85 -35.50 -11.95 20.22
N ASP A 86 -36.80 -12.22 20.09
CA ASP A 86 -37.52 -12.82 18.97
C ASP A 86 -37.67 -11.90 17.74
N LEU A 87 -37.84 -12.56 16.59
CA LEU A 87 -38.16 -12.04 15.25
C LEU A 87 -39.68 -12.14 15.00
N ASP A 88 -40.23 -11.28 14.13
CA ASP A 88 -41.40 -11.48 13.25
C ASP A 88 -41.41 -10.31 12.23
N ASP A 89 -41.24 -10.53 10.92
CA ASP A 89 -42.20 -10.92 9.85
C ASP A 89 -42.95 -9.72 9.22
N GLU A 90 -42.75 -9.49 7.90
CA GLU A 90 -43.80 -9.58 6.86
C GLU A 90 -43.38 -9.05 5.47
N ILE A 91 -43.95 -9.74 4.47
CA ILE A 91 -43.79 -9.68 3.00
C ILE A 91 -45.01 -8.95 2.39
N PHE A 92 -44.90 -8.50 1.12
CA PHE A 92 -45.91 -8.34 0.03
C PHE A 92 -45.58 -7.06 -0.77
N SER A 93 -45.69 -6.87 -2.10
CA SER A 93 -45.66 -7.64 -3.36
C SER A 93 -46.26 -6.71 -4.44
N LEU A 94 -45.65 -6.61 -5.64
CA LEU A 94 -46.28 -6.49 -6.99
C LEU A 94 -47.19 -5.25 -7.30
N SER A 95 -47.25 -4.63 -8.50
CA SER A 95 -46.73 -4.89 -9.85
C SER A 95 -47.04 -3.72 -10.83
N ASP A 96 -46.53 -3.84 -12.08
CA ASP A 96 -47.04 -3.33 -13.39
C ASP A 96 -46.81 -1.83 -13.78
N ASP A 97 -46.51 -1.43 -15.02
CA ASP A 97 -46.06 -2.05 -16.28
C ASP A 97 -45.71 -0.94 -17.31
N GLU A 98 -45.07 -1.32 -18.43
CA GLU A 98 -45.05 -0.67 -19.77
C GLU A 98 -44.06 0.47 -20.19
N SER A 99 -43.13 0.04 -21.07
CA SER A 99 -42.83 0.55 -22.43
C SER A 99 -41.55 1.36 -22.71
N GLU A 100 -40.81 0.85 -23.71
CA GLU A 100 -39.52 1.30 -24.26
C GLU A 100 -39.68 2.48 -25.25
N ASP A 101 -38.72 3.42 -25.24
CA ASP A 101 -37.86 3.75 -26.40
C ASP A 101 -37.16 5.11 -26.25
N GLY A 102 -35.87 5.16 -26.61
CA GLY A 102 -35.24 6.35 -27.19
C GLY A 102 -34.19 7.08 -26.32
N TYR A 103 -32.95 7.04 -26.80
CA TYR A 103 -31.77 7.77 -26.31
C TYR A 103 -32.00 9.28 -26.14
N ASP A 104 -31.67 9.83 -24.96
CA ASP A 104 -30.77 10.98 -24.80
C ASP A 104 -30.41 11.24 -23.32
N ASP A 105 -29.38 12.06 -23.18
CA ASP A 105 -28.38 12.23 -22.11
C ASP A 105 -28.89 12.84 -20.77
N PHE A 106 -28.19 12.53 -19.66
CA PHE A 106 -28.22 13.15 -18.30
C PHE A 106 -29.49 13.05 -17.41
N VAL A 107 -29.34 12.42 -16.23
CA VAL A 107 -29.52 12.98 -14.85
C VAL A 107 -29.82 11.86 -13.83
N GLU A 108 -29.06 11.90 -12.73
CA GLU A 108 -29.30 11.36 -11.37
C GLU A 108 -30.26 10.17 -11.19
N ASP A 109 -29.69 8.97 -11.03
CA ASP A 109 -30.39 7.89 -10.34
C ASP A 109 -30.35 8.12 -8.84
N GLY A 110 -31.54 8.35 -8.29
CA GLY A 110 -31.81 8.68 -6.91
C GLY A 110 -31.53 7.53 -5.96
N LYS A 111 -30.71 7.83 -4.95
CA LYS A 111 -30.93 7.53 -3.53
C LYS A 111 -31.49 6.13 -3.24
N VAL A 112 -30.58 5.15 -3.22
CA VAL A 112 -30.61 4.18 -2.11
C VAL A 112 -30.65 5.00 -0.82
N PRO A 113 -31.63 4.83 0.08
CA PRO A 113 -31.62 5.59 1.31
C PRO A 113 -30.35 5.19 2.06
N ALA A 114 -29.44 6.15 2.20
CA ALA A 114 -28.28 6.06 3.05
C ALA A 114 -28.77 5.95 4.51
N VAL A 115 -29.25 4.79 4.91
CA VAL A 115 -29.28 4.37 6.32
C VAL A 115 -27.96 3.65 6.62
N LEU A 116 -26.86 4.19 6.08
CA LEU A 116 -25.50 3.88 6.48
C LEU A 116 -25.17 4.90 7.58
N LEU A 117 -25.48 4.50 8.81
CA LEU A 117 -25.24 5.23 10.06
C LEU A 117 -25.94 6.59 10.14
N ARG A 118 -26.97 6.68 10.99
CA ARG A 118 -27.45 7.94 11.55
C ARG A 118 -26.23 8.82 11.90
N GLN A 119 -26.05 9.96 11.21
CA GLN A 119 -24.87 10.84 11.36
C GLN A 119 -24.65 11.34 12.80
N ASP A 120 -25.69 11.24 13.62
CA ASP A 120 -25.77 11.59 15.02
C ASP A 120 -25.48 10.42 15.99
N VAL A 121 -25.32 9.18 15.53
CA VAL A 121 -24.95 8.02 16.38
C VAL A 121 -23.63 8.24 17.12
N HIS A 122 -22.73 9.04 16.54
CA HIS A 122 -21.48 9.46 17.16
C HIS A 122 -21.64 10.47 18.31
N ASN A 123 -22.82 11.08 18.45
CA ASN A 123 -23.12 12.10 19.45
C ASN A 123 -23.99 11.57 20.60
N ILE A 124 -24.45 10.31 20.54
CA ILE A 124 -25.26 9.68 21.59
C ILE A 124 -24.34 9.30 22.77
N PRO A 125 -24.47 9.92 23.96
CA PRO A 125 -23.64 9.57 25.11
C PRO A 125 -23.85 8.11 25.50
N GLY A 126 -22.77 7.32 25.58
CA GLY A 126 -22.83 5.89 25.93
C GLY A 126 -23.06 4.92 24.76
N SER A 127 -23.21 5.42 23.53
CA SER A 127 -23.17 4.56 22.33
C SER A 127 -21.78 3.91 22.17
N PRO A 128 -21.68 2.64 21.72
CA PRO A 128 -20.40 2.02 21.33
C PRO A 128 -19.62 2.84 20.29
N TRP A 129 -20.34 3.70 19.56
CA TRP A 129 -19.86 4.57 18.49
C TRP A 129 -19.79 6.05 18.90
N ALA A 130 -20.14 6.39 20.15
CA ALA A 130 -20.08 7.73 20.70
C ALA A 130 -18.64 8.23 20.68
N LYS A 131 -18.39 9.43 20.16
CA LYS A 131 -17.08 10.07 20.31
C LYS A 131 -16.87 10.35 21.80
N PRO A 132 -15.88 9.72 22.47
CA PRO A 132 -15.52 10.14 23.82
C PRO A 132 -15.19 11.63 23.77
N ARG A 133 -15.52 12.36 24.83
CA ARG A 133 -15.26 13.80 24.90
C ARG A 133 -13.78 14.03 24.55
N ALA A 134 -13.52 14.75 23.46
CA ALA A 134 -12.16 15.06 23.04
C ALA A 134 -11.48 15.76 24.22
N ARG A 135 -10.45 15.12 24.79
CA ARG A 135 -9.69 15.71 25.88
C ARG A 135 -8.93 16.91 25.32
N SER A 136 -8.68 17.91 26.16
CA SER A 136 -7.92 19.10 25.77
C SER A 136 -6.54 18.67 25.28
N SER A 137 -6.32 18.70 23.97
CA SER A 137 -5.00 18.55 23.40
C SER A 137 -4.16 19.76 23.82
N THR A 138 -2.87 19.54 24.06
CA THR A 138 -1.88 20.63 24.20
C THR A 138 -1.65 21.36 22.87
N ARG A 139 -2.21 20.85 21.76
CA ARG A 139 -2.08 21.46 20.45
C ARG A 139 -2.89 22.74 20.33
N PRO A 140 -2.36 23.70 19.56
CA PRO A 140 -3.15 24.83 19.11
C PRO A 140 -4.42 24.38 18.36
N ASN A 141 -5.56 24.92 18.74
CA ASN A 141 -6.83 24.71 18.02
C ASN A 141 -6.88 25.46 16.68
N GLU A 142 -6.03 26.47 16.51
CA GLU A 142 -5.90 27.28 15.31
C GLU A 142 -4.50 27.13 14.71
N PRO A 143 -4.38 27.04 13.37
CA PRO A 143 -3.08 27.08 12.73
C PRO A 143 -2.50 28.51 12.78
N LEU A 144 -1.20 28.66 12.49
CA LEU A 144 -0.67 30.00 12.26
C LEU A 144 -1.41 30.61 11.06
N ALA A 145 -1.93 31.82 11.24
CA ALA A 145 -2.75 32.49 10.24
C ALA A 145 -1.96 33.03 9.03
N ILE A 146 -0.75 32.53 8.77
CA ILE A 146 0.14 33.02 7.71
C ILE A 146 -0.50 32.84 6.34
N ALA A 147 -0.98 31.63 6.01
CA ALA A 147 -1.65 31.39 4.73
C ALA A 147 -2.92 32.24 4.58
N LYS A 148 -3.68 32.46 5.67
CA LYS A 148 -4.86 33.33 5.68
C LYS A 148 -4.49 34.78 5.34
N TYR A 149 -3.49 35.36 5.99
CA TYR A 149 -3.06 36.72 5.69
C TYR A 149 -2.43 36.84 4.31
N ALA A 150 -1.58 35.88 3.91
CA ALA A 150 -0.95 35.89 2.60
C ALA A 150 -1.98 35.81 1.46
N SER A 151 -2.98 34.92 1.57
CA SER A 151 -4.09 34.82 0.61
C SER A 151 -4.97 36.06 0.58
N THR A 152 -5.26 36.66 1.74
CA THR A 152 -6.07 37.90 1.82
C THR A 152 -5.34 39.07 1.15
N ILE A 153 -4.05 39.24 1.43
CA ILE A 153 -3.23 40.30 0.82
C ILE A 153 -3.08 40.06 -0.67
N ALA A 154 -2.80 38.82 -1.09
CA ALA A 154 -2.70 38.48 -2.50
C ALA A 154 -4.01 38.76 -3.25
N LEU A 155 -5.15 38.39 -2.68
CA LEU A 155 -6.47 38.68 -3.25
C LEU A 155 -6.71 40.20 -3.36
N ALA A 156 -6.37 40.96 -2.33
CA ALA A 156 -6.52 42.42 -2.36
C ALA A 156 -5.63 43.06 -3.43
N LEU A 157 -4.37 42.62 -3.56
CA LEU A 157 -3.45 43.10 -4.59
C LEU A 157 -3.94 42.77 -6.00
N THR A 158 -4.46 41.56 -6.21
CA THR A 158 -4.92 41.16 -7.54
C THR A 158 -6.23 41.82 -7.93
N LEU A 159 -7.19 41.94 -7.00
CA LEU A 159 -8.40 42.72 -7.23
C LEU A 159 -8.08 44.19 -7.50
N GLY A 160 -7.16 44.78 -6.73
CA GLY A 160 -6.68 46.14 -6.98
C GLY A 160 -6.09 46.31 -8.38
N TRP A 161 -5.30 45.32 -8.84
CA TRP A 161 -4.73 45.33 -10.19
C TRP A 161 -5.80 45.20 -11.28
N VAL A 162 -6.78 44.31 -11.10
CA VAL A 162 -7.90 44.14 -12.04
C VAL A 162 -8.74 45.41 -12.13
N VAL A 163 -9.06 46.03 -10.98
CA VAL A 163 -9.79 47.31 -10.95
C VAL A 163 -8.99 48.41 -11.66
N TYR A 164 -7.67 48.47 -11.43
CA TYR A 164 -6.81 49.40 -12.15
C TYR A 164 -6.86 49.18 -13.68
N LEU A 165 -6.79 47.94 -14.15
CA LEU A 165 -6.90 47.62 -15.56
C LEU A 165 -8.27 47.99 -16.15
N PHE A 166 -9.36 47.82 -15.40
CA PHE A 166 -10.69 48.27 -15.81
C PHE A 166 -10.75 49.80 -15.95
N VAL A 167 -10.16 50.54 -15.01
CA VAL A 167 -10.09 52.01 -15.09
C VAL A 167 -9.28 52.44 -16.32
N VAL A 168 -8.14 51.80 -16.57
CA VAL A 168 -7.30 52.05 -17.75
C VAL A 168 -8.07 51.78 -19.04
N ALA A 169 -8.82 50.67 -19.10
CA ALA A 169 -9.59 50.30 -20.28
C ALA A 169 -10.64 51.35 -20.65
N VAL A 170 -11.35 51.90 -19.65
CA VAL A 170 -12.35 52.96 -19.86
C VAL A 170 -11.69 54.30 -20.17
N TRP A 171 -10.57 54.63 -19.51
CA TRP A 171 -9.94 55.94 -19.62
C TRP A 171 -9.26 56.16 -20.98
N TYR A 172 -8.61 55.12 -21.51
CA TYR A 172 -7.77 55.26 -22.71
C TYR A 172 -8.46 54.85 -24.02
N ASN A 173 -9.56 54.08 -23.97
CA ASN A 173 -10.25 53.63 -25.18
C ASN A 173 -11.59 54.35 -25.38
N SER A 174 -11.82 54.87 -26.59
CA SER A 174 -13.11 55.45 -26.97
C SER A 174 -14.05 54.46 -27.67
N SER A 175 -13.54 53.29 -28.07
CA SER A 175 -14.34 52.25 -28.75
C SER A 175 -14.89 51.25 -27.75
N VAL A 176 -16.23 51.11 -27.71
CA VAL A 176 -16.93 50.17 -26.82
C VAL A 176 -16.44 48.73 -27.04
N GLY A 177 -16.21 48.32 -28.28
CA GLY A 177 -15.71 46.97 -28.58
C GLY A 177 -14.34 46.68 -27.97
N ARG A 178 -13.43 47.67 -27.97
CA ARG A 178 -12.11 47.52 -27.33
C ARG A 178 -12.21 47.48 -25.81
N ILE A 179 -13.05 48.33 -25.23
CA ILE A 179 -13.33 48.34 -23.80
C ILE A 179 -13.80 46.94 -23.35
N VAL A 180 -14.77 46.34 -24.04
CA VAL A 180 -15.28 45.00 -23.71
C VAL A 180 -14.17 43.94 -23.75
N VAL A 181 -13.33 43.94 -24.79
CA VAL A 181 -12.21 42.98 -24.90
C VAL A 181 -11.21 43.16 -23.76
N GLU A 182 -10.86 44.40 -23.41
CA GLU A 182 -9.92 44.67 -22.32
C GLU A 182 -10.49 44.30 -20.94
N PHE A 183 -11.80 44.47 -20.71
CA PHE A 183 -12.47 43.96 -19.52
C PHE A 183 -12.33 42.44 -19.39
N LEU A 184 -12.57 41.69 -20.48
CA LEU A 184 -12.42 40.23 -20.49
C LEU A 184 -10.97 39.82 -20.22
N LEU A 185 -9.99 40.51 -20.82
CA LEU A 185 -8.57 40.27 -20.58
C LEU A 185 -8.16 40.56 -19.13
N ALA A 186 -8.67 41.65 -18.54
CA ALA A 186 -8.39 41.99 -17.15
C ALA A 186 -8.97 40.95 -16.18
N ILE A 187 -10.17 40.41 -16.43
CA ILE A 187 -10.72 39.28 -15.67
C ILE A 187 -9.82 38.04 -15.83
N LEU A 188 -9.40 37.71 -17.05
CA LEU A 188 -8.51 36.58 -17.29
C LEU A 188 -7.18 36.73 -16.55
N THR A 189 -6.68 37.96 -16.44
CA THR A 189 -5.43 38.30 -15.74
C THR A 189 -5.51 37.94 -14.25
N PHE A 190 -6.69 37.99 -13.63
CA PHE A 190 -6.89 37.57 -12.24
C PHE A 190 -6.39 36.14 -11.99
N PHE A 191 -6.79 35.19 -12.86
CA PHE A 191 -6.46 33.77 -12.69
C PHE A 191 -4.95 33.50 -12.80
N GLY A 192 -4.24 34.25 -13.64
CA GLY A 192 -2.79 34.17 -13.76
C GLY A 192 -2.05 34.90 -12.64
N LEU A 193 -2.53 36.08 -12.24
CA LEU A 193 -1.82 36.95 -11.30
C LEU A 193 -2.02 36.53 -9.85
N PHE A 194 -3.19 35.97 -9.49
CA PHE A 194 -3.48 35.60 -8.11
C PHE A 194 -2.45 34.62 -7.53
N TRP A 195 -2.10 33.58 -8.27
CA TRP A 195 -1.09 32.64 -7.78
C TRP A 195 0.30 33.24 -7.68
N ASN A 196 0.67 34.12 -8.61
CA ASN A 196 1.95 34.83 -8.57
C ASN A 196 2.03 35.79 -7.36
N ALA A 197 0.95 36.54 -7.11
CA ALA A 197 0.83 37.43 -5.95
C ALA A 197 0.88 36.63 -4.64
N TYR A 198 0.11 35.53 -4.55
CA TYR A 198 0.12 34.64 -3.39
C TYR A 198 1.51 34.06 -3.14
N PHE A 199 2.18 33.56 -4.17
CA PHE A 199 3.52 33.00 -4.05
C PHE A 199 4.53 34.06 -3.58
N SER A 200 4.47 35.27 -4.13
CA SER A 200 5.36 36.38 -3.78
C SER A 200 5.15 36.82 -2.32
N VAL A 201 3.91 37.09 -1.94
CA VAL A 201 3.55 37.47 -0.57
C VAL A 201 3.94 36.36 0.40
N SER A 202 3.56 35.11 0.12
CA SER A 202 3.90 33.96 0.98
C SER A 202 5.42 33.79 1.12
N SER A 203 6.20 34.05 0.09
CA SER A 203 7.68 33.98 0.15
C SER A 203 8.25 35.01 1.12
N VAL A 204 7.71 36.23 1.16
CA VAL A 204 8.08 37.24 2.15
C VAL A 204 7.69 36.78 3.55
N PHE A 205 6.46 36.29 3.76
CA PHE A 205 6.02 35.82 5.08
C PHE A 205 6.87 34.65 5.61
N LYS A 206 7.31 33.75 4.73
CA LYS A 206 8.17 32.61 5.11
C LYS A 206 9.50 33.06 5.73
N CYS A 207 10.04 34.20 5.34
CA CYS A 207 11.26 34.77 5.94
C CYS A 207 11.08 35.17 7.41
N PHE A 208 9.84 35.34 7.88
CA PHE A 208 9.52 35.79 9.23
C PHE A 208 8.85 34.70 10.09
N ILE A 209 8.92 33.43 9.68
CA ILE A 209 8.39 32.33 10.49
C ILE A 209 9.23 32.19 11.77
N PRO A 210 8.60 32.20 12.96
CA PRO A 210 9.35 32.10 14.21
C PRO A 210 9.99 30.72 14.36
N LYS A 211 11.21 30.67 14.89
CA LYS A 211 11.94 29.42 15.15
C LYS A 211 11.11 28.41 15.97
N SER A 212 10.30 28.88 16.91
CA SER A 212 9.45 28.03 17.74
C SER A 212 8.50 27.17 16.92
N ALA A 213 8.03 27.64 15.76
CA ALA A 213 7.14 26.89 14.87
C ALA A 213 7.77 25.59 14.33
N PHE A 214 9.10 25.47 14.37
CA PHE A 214 9.82 24.26 13.96
C PHE A 214 10.17 23.33 15.13
N THR A 215 9.91 23.73 16.37
CA THR A 215 10.26 22.97 17.58
C THR A 215 9.05 22.57 18.42
N THR A 216 7.86 23.12 18.12
CA THR A 216 6.61 22.85 18.83
C THR A 216 5.56 22.32 17.87
N ASN A 217 4.66 21.46 18.37
CA ASN A 217 3.56 20.92 17.58
C ASN A 217 2.59 22.03 17.14
N GLY A 218 2.12 21.96 15.89
CA GLY A 218 1.08 22.81 15.37
C GLY A 218 -0.27 22.09 15.28
N LYS A 219 -1.28 22.78 14.73
CA LYS A 219 -2.59 22.17 14.48
C LYS A 219 -2.52 21.01 13.47
N TYR A 220 -1.73 21.18 12.40
CA TYR A 220 -1.69 20.26 11.25
C TYR A 220 -0.40 19.43 11.15
N PHE A 221 0.54 19.59 12.08
CA PHE A 221 1.80 18.86 12.07
C PHE A 221 2.30 18.59 13.49
N SER A 222 3.05 17.50 13.63
CA SER A 222 3.72 17.10 14.86
C SER A 222 5.22 17.02 14.59
N VAL A 223 6.02 17.73 15.40
CA VAL A 223 7.48 17.64 15.38
C VAL A 223 7.97 16.82 16.58
N VAL A 224 7.21 16.87 17.68
CA VAL A 224 7.47 16.13 18.91
C VAL A 224 6.36 15.09 19.07
N PRO A 225 6.70 13.78 19.11
CA PRO A 225 5.72 12.73 19.32
C PRO A 225 4.88 12.97 20.57
N GLU A 226 3.57 12.80 20.43
CA GLU A 226 2.65 12.86 21.58
C GLU A 226 2.90 11.70 22.55
N ILE A 227 2.56 11.94 23.81
CA ILE A 227 2.60 10.92 24.86
C ILE A 227 1.19 10.40 25.07
N LYS A 228 1.05 9.07 25.14
CA LYS A 228 -0.22 8.41 25.45
C LYS A 228 -0.63 8.71 26.90
N HIS A 229 -1.90 8.99 27.14
CA HIS A 229 -2.43 9.11 28.49
C HIS A 229 -2.37 7.76 29.24
N PRO A 230 -1.99 7.71 30.53
CA PRO A 230 -1.88 6.46 31.29
C PRO A 230 -3.11 5.55 31.18
N ASP A 231 -4.30 6.11 31.33
CA ASP A 231 -5.58 5.38 31.30
C ASP A 231 -6.04 4.89 29.92
N ASP A 232 -5.43 5.35 28.82
CA ASP A 232 -5.85 4.89 27.49
C ASP A 232 -5.36 3.47 27.21
N GLU A 233 -6.06 2.73 26.36
CA GLU A 233 -5.53 1.49 25.80
C GLU A 233 -4.81 1.75 24.48
N TRP A 234 -3.80 0.94 24.18
CA TRP A 234 -3.08 1.02 22.92
C TRP A 234 -3.96 0.51 21.77
N LEU A 235 -3.91 1.19 20.61
CA LEU A 235 -4.70 0.82 19.44
C LEU A 235 -4.11 -0.38 18.71
N SER A 236 -4.96 -1.23 18.12
CA SER A 236 -4.48 -2.26 17.20
C SER A 236 -4.07 -1.65 15.86
N VAL A 237 -3.03 -2.20 15.22
CA VAL A 237 -2.42 -1.63 14.02
C VAL A 237 -2.21 -2.69 12.94
N THR A 238 -2.62 -2.42 11.71
CA THR A 238 -2.34 -3.29 10.55
C THR A 238 -1.44 -2.58 9.56
N ILE A 239 -0.27 -3.16 9.27
CA ILE A 239 0.64 -2.67 8.24
C ILE A 239 0.25 -3.32 6.90
N GLN A 240 -0.29 -2.55 5.98
CA GLN A 240 -0.57 -2.96 4.61
C GLN A 240 0.63 -2.68 3.71
N VAL A 241 1.05 -3.71 2.96
CA VAL A 241 2.14 -3.61 1.97
C VAL A 241 1.60 -4.00 0.60
N PRO A 242 1.33 -3.04 -0.31
CA PRO A 242 0.88 -3.35 -1.65
C PRO A 242 2.05 -3.86 -2.50
N VAL A 243 1.85 -5.02 -3.13
CA VAL A 243 2.86 -5.72 -3.91
C VAL A 243 2.30 -6.08 -5.28
N TYR A 244 3.12 -5.88 -6.29
CA TYR A 244 2.94 -6.36 -7.66
C TYR A 244 4.10 -7.27 -8.06
N LYS A 245 5.09 -6.79 -8.80
CA LYS A 245 6.14 -7.63 -9.41
C LYS A 245 7.50 -7.52 -8.70
N GLU A 246 7.55 -6.86 -7.56
CA GLU A 246 8.77 -6.64 -6.78
C GLU A 246 9.35 -7.97 -6.30
N SER A 247 10.65 -8.19 -6.49
CA SER A 247 11.34 -9.43 -6.10
C SER A 247 11.29 -9.65 -4.59
N LEU A 248 11.03 -10.89 -4.16
CA LEU A 248 11.12 -11.24 -2.74
C LEU A 248 12.53 -10.98 -2.19
N ALA A 249 13.57 -11.36 -2.92
CA ALA A 249 14.93 -11.31 -2.41
C ALA A 249 15.46 -9.88 -2.32
N GLU A 250 15.19 -9.06 -3.36
CA GLU A 250 15.81 -7.73 -3.49
C GLU A 250 14.99 -6.63 -2.84
N VAL A 251 13.66 -6.76 -2.83
CA VAL A 251 12.75 -5.67 -2.45
C VAL A 251 11.89 -6.06 -1.25
N LEU A 252 11.05 -7.10 -1.37
CA LEU A 252 10.08 -7.42 -0.31
C LEU A 252 10.76 -7.93 0.96
N GLY A 253 11.82 -8.72 0.86
CA GLY A 253 12.52 -9.31 2.00
C GLY A 253 13.02 -8.25 2.98
N PRO A 254 13.86 -7.28 2.53
CA PRO A 254 14.30 -6.17 3.37
C PRO A 254 13.15 -5.33 3.94
N THR A 255 12.15 -5.04 3.10
CA THR A 255 10.96 -4.26 3.50
C THR A 255 10.16 -4.95 4.59
N LEU A 256 9.75 -6.20 4.37
CA LEU A 256 8.98 -6.98 5.33
C LEU A 256 9.77 -7.25 6.61
N GLN A 257 11.09 -7.43 6.52
CA GLN A 257 11.93 -7.52 7.71
C GLN A 257 11.89 -6.22 8.54
N SER A 258 11.91 -5.05 7.90
CA SER A 258 11.76 -3.77 8.60
C SER A 258 10.36 -3.60 9.21
N CYS A 259 9.31 -3.97 8.48
CA CYS A 259 7.93 -3.95 9.00
C CYS A 259 7.77 -4.90 10.19
N LYS A 260 8.38 -6.08 10.16
CA LYS A 260 8.41 -7.01 11.29
C LYS A 260 9.07 -6.38 12.51
N LYS A 261 10.23 -5.75 12.36
CA LYS A 261 10.91 -5.07 13.47
C LYS A 261 10.04 -3.98 14.08
N ALA A 262 9.31 -3.21 13.27
CA ALA A 262 8.39 -2.18 13.77
C ALA A 262 7.15 -2.76 14.46
N ARG A 263 6.55 -3.82 13.89
CA ARG A 263 5.45 -4.59 14.50
C ARG A 263 5.88 -5.16 15.85
N ASP A 264 6.98 -5.88 15.88
CA ASP A 264 7.47 -6.58 17.07
C ASP A 264 7.83 -5.58 18.17
N HIS A 265 8.52 -4.48 17.81
CA HIS A 265 8.78 -3.38 18.74
C HIS A 265 7.49 -2.80 19.32
N TYR A 266 6.45 -2.60 18.50
CA TYR A 266 5.17 -2.10 19.01
C TYR A 266 4.49 -3.10 19.95
N ILE A 267 4.41 -4.38 19.58
CA ILE A 267 3.81 -5.43 20.41
C ILE A 267 4.55 -5.57 21.74
N GLU A 268 5.88 -5.67 21.70
CA GLU A 268 6.71 -5.88 22.90
C GLU A 268 6.62 -4.71 23.90
N ASN A 269 6.45 -3.46 23.41
CA ASN A 269 6.37 -2.28 24.26
C ASN A 269 4.94 -1.91 24.71
N THR A 270 3.89 -2.51 24.11
CA THR A 270 2.51 -2.07 24.35
C THR A 270 1.53 -3.19 24.69
N GLY A 271 1.83 -4.43 24.30
CA GLY A 271 0.90 -5.57 24.34
C GLY A 271 -0.23 -5.51 23.30
N ALA A 272 -0.36 -4.42 22.53
CA ALA A 272 -1.43 -4.28 21.54
C ALA A 272 -1.16 -5.12 20.29
N ALA A 273 -2.24 -5.60 19.67
CA ALA A 273 -2.16 -6.38 18.44
C ALA A 273 -1.62 -5.56 17.28
N CYS A 274 -0.61 -6.09 16.59
CA CYS A 274 -0.15 -5.55 15.31
C CYS A 274 0.15 -6.67 14.32
N ASN A 275 -0.39 -6.56 13.11
CA ASN A 275 -0.17 -7.54 12.04
C ASN A 275 0.33 -6.85 10.76
N ILE A 276 0.92 -7.65 9.88
CA ILE A 276 1.35 -7.24 8.55
C ILE A 276 0.49 -8.00 7.55
N VAL A 277 -0.08 -7.29 6.58
CA VAL A 277 -0.83 -7.86 5.48
C VAL A 277 -0.26 -7.39 4.15
N VAL A 278 0.19 -8.33 3.34
CA VAL A 278 0.65 -8.07 1.97
C VAL A 278 -0.54 -8.12 1.03
N CYS A 279 -0.82 -7.01 0.34
CA CYS A 279 -1.83 -6.97 -0.71
C CYS A 279 -1.15 -7.42 -2.02
N GLU A 280 -1.30 -8.69 -2.37
CA GLU A 280 -0.55 -9.45 -3.39
C GLU A 280 -1.23 -9.46 -4.77
N ASP A 281 -1.04 -8.43 -5.60
CA ASP A 281 -1.42 -8.51 -7.02
C ASP A 281 -0.42 -9.37 -7.81
N GLY A 282 0.80 -9.52 -7.28
CA GLY A 282 1.91 -10.24 -7.91
C GLY A 282 1.64 -11.72 -8.13
N MET A 283 1.11 -12.37 -7.11
CA MET A 283 0.85 -13.80 -7.11
C MET A 283 -0.04 -14.24 -8.29
N MET A 284 -1.20 -13.60 -8.46
CA MET A 284 -2.10 -13.92 -9.57
C MET A 284 -1.55 -13.45 -10.91
N ALA A 285 -0.78 -12.36 -10.95
CA ALA A 285 -0.10 -11.93 -12.19
C ALA A 285 0.99 -12.92 -12.64
N LEU A 286 1.70 -13.55 -11.70
CA LEU A 286 2.76 -14.53 -11.96
C LEU A 286 2.18 -15.91 -12.33
N LEU A 287 1.07 -16.31 -11.71
CA LEU A 287 0.38 -17.57 -11.96
C LEU A 287 -0.69 -17.49 -13.06
N GLY A 288 -0.88 -16.33 -13.70
CA GLY A 288 -1.87 -16.15 -14.77
C GLY A 288 -3.31 -16.38 -14.31
N ASN A 289 -3.69 -15.82 -13.16
CA ASN A 289 -4.99 -16.00 -12.48
C ASN A 289 -5.36 -17.46 -12.18
N ASN A 290 -4.37 -18.35 -12.05
CA ASN A 290 -4.63 -19.74 -11.71
C ASN A 290 -4.74 -19.91 -10.19
N PHE A 291 -5.93 -19.59 -9.66
CA PHE A 291 -6.26 -19.78 -8.24
C PHE A 291 -6.02 -21.22 -7.75
N PRO A 292 -6.46 -22.27 -8.46
CA PRO A 292 -6.22 -23.65 -8.03
C PRO A 292 -4.72 -23.98 -7.85
N ALA A 293 -3.86 -23.44 -8.71
CA ALA A 293 -2.41 -23.59 -8.55
C ALA A 293 -1.89 -22.90 -7.27
N ALA A 294 -2.37 -21.69 -6.99
CA ALA A 294 -1.99 -20.93 -5.81
C ALA A 294 -2.45 -21.60 -4.52
N GLU A 295 -3.71 -22.03 -4.47
CA GLU A 295 -4.31 -22.73 -3.32
C GLU A 295 -3.59 -24.04 -3.03
N MET A 296 -3.38 -24.86 -4.05
CA MET A 296 -2.64 -26.12 -3.92
C MET A 296 -1.23 -25.89 -3.34
N LEU A 297 -0.53 -24.82 -3.74
CA LEU A 297 0.76 -24.48 -3.15
C LEU A 297 0.62 -24.07 -1.68
N TRP A 298 -0.31 -23.17 -1.38
CA TRP A 298 -0.52 -22.65 -0.03
C TRP A 298 -0.97 -23.72 0.97
N GLU A 299 -1.94 -24.56 0.60
CA GLU A 299 -2.42 -25.69 1.42
C GLU A 299 -1.26 -26.63 1.75
N LYS A 300 -0.44 -26.98 0.76
CA LYS A 300 0.70 -27.89 0.98
C LYS A 300 1.80 -27.27 1.80
N ILE A 301 2.00 -25.95 1.71
CA ILE A 301 2.90 -25.23 2.62
C ILE A 301 2.35 -25.30 4.05
N CYS A 302 1.06 -25.06 4.26
CA CYS A 302 0.42 -25.14 5.58
C CYS A 302 0.50 -26.55 6.17
N GLU A 303 0.16 -27.59 5.40
CA GLU A 303 0.25 -28.99 5.82
C GLU A 303 1.69 -29.38 6.23
N THR A 304 2.68 -28.90 5.49
CA THR A 304 4.09 -29.20 5.77
C THR A 304 4.72 -28.24 6.77
N LYS A 305 3.94 -27.29 7.31
CA LYS A 305 4.39 -26.20 8.19
C LYS A 305 5.59 -25.44 7.62
N ALA A 306 5.61 -25.24 6.29
CA ALA A 306 6.71 -24.64 5.54
C ALA A 306 8.10 -25.27 5.79
N ARG A 307 8.17 -26.55 6.18
CA ARG A 307 9.46 -27.27 6.38
C ARG A 307 10.13 -27.65 5.06
N ILE A 308 9.34 -27.78 3.99
CA ILE A 308 9.85 -28.11 2.65
C ILE A 308 10.09 -26.82 1.87
N THR A 309 11.35 -26.50 1.64
CA THR A 309 11.77 -25.30 0.88
C THR A 309 12.04 -25.57 -0.59
N ASN A 310 12.25 -26.83 -0.96
CA ASN A 310 12.49 -27.22 -2.34
C ASN A 310 11.17 -27.60 -3.02
N ILE A 311 10.78 -26.84 -4.04
CA ILE A 311 9.52 -27.07 -4.75
C ILE A 311 9.43 -28.46 -5.38
N LYS A 312 10.54 -29.02 -5.88
CA LYS A 312 10.56 -30.37 -6.49
C LYS A 312 10.19 -31.42 -5.45
N VAL A 313 10.63 -31.24 -4.20
CA VAL A 313 10.30 -32.13 -3.07
C VAL A 313 8.84 -31.95 -2.64
N LEU A 314 8.35 -30.70 -2.59
CA LEU A 314 6.95 -30.41 -2.28
C LEU A 314 6.01 -31.07 -3.29
N LEU A 315 6.30 -30.89 -4.59
CA LEU A 315 5.48 -31.41 -5.68
C LEU A 315 5.42 -32.94 -5.67
N LYS A 316 6.40 -33.66 -5.14
CA LYS A 316 6.32 -35.12 -4.97
C LYS A 316 5.16 -35.53 -4.04
N ARG A 317 4.80 -34.68 -3.07
CA ARG A 317 3.69 -34.89 -2.13
C ARG A 317 2.33 -34.38 -2.65
N VAL A 318 2.33 -33.64 -3.76
CA VAL A 318 1.11 -33.16 -4.41
C VAL A 318 0.53 -34.27 -5.29
N PRO A 319 -0.79 -34.56 -5.26
CA PRO A 319 -1.43 -35.49 -6.18
C PRO A 319 -1.14 -35.16 -7.65
N ARG A 320 -0.91 -36.17 -8.50
CA ARG A 320 -0.59 -35.95 -9.92
C ARG A 320 -1.66 -35.16 -10.68
N ALA A 321 -2.93 -35.30 -10.29
CA ALA A 321 -4.03 -34.53 -10.86
C ALA A 321 -3.87 -33.02 -10.60
N SER A 322 -3.62 -32.62 -9.35
CA SER A 322 -3.45 -31.21 -8.95
C SER A 322 -2.20 -30.58 -9.58
N ARG A 323 -1.13 -31.35 -9.82
CA ARG A 323 0.07 -30.84 -10.53
C ARG A 323 -0.24 -30.30 -11.93
N LYS A 324 -1.34 -30.72 -12.56
CA LYS A 324 -1.75 -30.20 -13.87
C LYS A 324 -2.06 -28.70 -13.82
N HIS A 325 -2.45 -28.15 -12.68
CA HIS A 325 -2.68 -26.70 -12.52
C HIS A 325 -1.41 -25.88 -12.76
N LEU A 326 -0.21 -26.46 -12.60
CA LEU A 326 1.05 -25.77 -12.88
C LEU A 326 1.47 -25.84 -14.36
N LYS A 327 0.78 -26.63 -15.19
CA LYS A 327 1.16 -26.84 -16.58
C LYS A 327 0.98 -25.55 -17.37
N GLY A 328 2.01 -25.14 -18.11
CA GLY A 328 2.00 -23.92 -18.92
C GLY A 328 2.45 -22.66 -18.18
N LEU A 329 2.64 -22.72 -16.86
CA LEU A 329 3.22 -21.62 -16.09
C LEU A 329 4.74 -21.62 -16.19
N ARG A 330 5.34 -20.43 -16.13
CA ARG A 330 6.80 -20.26 -16.17
C ARG A 330 7.42 -20.72 -14.85
N SER A 331 8.44 -21.57 -14.89
CA SER A 331 9.12 -22.10 -13.70
C SER A 331 9.59 -21.01 -12.72
N LYS A 332 10.18 -19.91 -13.25
CA LYS A 332 10.61 -18.76 -12.42
C LYS A 332 9.45 -18.10 -11.65
N ALA A 333 8.27 -18.02 -12.28
CA ALA A 333 7.10 -17.42 -11.66
C ALA A 333 6.54 -18.31 -10.53
N ILE A 334 6.51 -19.63 -10.74
CA ILE A 334 6.10 -20.59 -9.71
C ILE A 334 7.07 -20.55 -8.52
N LEU A 335 8.38 -20.52 -8.79
CA LEU A 335 9.41 -20.46 -7.75
C LEU A 335 9.31 -19.17 -6.91
N GLU A 336 9.12 -18.02 -7.56
CA GLU A 336 8.95 -16.73 -6.88
C GLU A 336 7.72 -16.75 -5.96
N VAL A 337 6.56 -17.19 -6.46
CA VAL A 337 5.34 -17.29 -5.66
C VAL A 337 5.48 -18.26 -4.50
N PHE A 338 6.09 -19.42 -4.75
CA PHE A 338 6.35 -20.42 -3.72
C PHE A 338 7.27 -19.87 -2.62
N ALA A 339 8.34 -19.16 -2.99
CA ALA A 339 9.24 -18.51 -2.03
C ALA A 339 8.51 -17.45 -1.20
N ARG A 340 7.66 -16.63 -1.80
CA ARG A 340 6.85 -15.63 -1.10
C ARG A 340 5.90 -16.28 -0.10
N MET A 341 5.15 -17.31 -0.51
CA MET A 341 4.23 -18.02 0.38
C MET A 341 4.96 -18.64 1.58
N ILE A 342 6.11 -19.30 1.36
CA ILE A 342 6.92 -19.82 2.46
C ILE A 342 7.33 -18.69 3.41
N TYR A 343 7.79 -17.57 2.86
CA TYR A 343 8.18 -16.43 3.66
C TYR A 343 7.01 -15.88 4.49
N TYR A 344 5.82 -15.74 3.89
CA TYR A 344 4.63 -15.26 4.59
C TYR A 344 4.20 -16.20 5.71
N TYR A 345 4.19 -17.51 5.43
CA TYR A 345 3.88 -18.53 6.43
C TYR A 345 4.85 -18.47 7.62
N ARG A 346 6.16 -18.54 7.37
CA ARG A 346 7.19 -18.60 8.42
C ARG A 346 7.24 -17.35 9.30
N ASN A 347 6.85 -16.20 8.75
CA ASN A 347 6.91 -14.93 9.45
C ASN A 347 5.56 -14.47 10.02
N ASN A 348 4.53 -15.33 9.95
CA ASN A 348 3.15 -15.03 10.34
C ASN A 348 2.66 -13.70 9.73
N ILE A 349 2.86 -13.56 8.41
CA ILE A 349 2.45 -12.42 7.61
C ILE A 349 1.18 -12.80 6.85
N GLY A 350 0.13 -12.00 6.99
CA GLY A 350 -1.10 -12.12 6.22
C GLY A 350 -0.86 -11.78 4.75
N PHE A 351 -1.60 -12.38 3.84
CA PHE A 351 -1.66 -11.88 2.46
C PHE A 351 -3.07 -11.99 1.90
N VAL A 352 -3.38 -11.11 0.95
CA VAL A 352 -4.61 -11.11 0.16
C VAL A 352 -4.22 -10.96 -1.30
N ALA A 353 -4.52 -11.96 -2.13
CA ALA A 353 -4.25 -11.97 -3.56
C ALA A 353 -5.56 -12.03 -4.34
N ARG A 354 -5.70 -11.22 -5.38
CA ARG A 354 -6.96 -11.08 -6.12
C ARG A 354 -6.78 -11.32 -7.61
N SER A 355 -7.88 -11.57 -8.31
CA SER A 355 -7.87 -11.75 -9.76
C SER A 355 -7.27 -10.53 -10.47
N THR A 356 -6.52 -10.78 -11.55
CA THR A 356 -6.04 -9.70 -12.43
C THR A 356 -7.06 -9.29 -13.51
N ILE A 357 -8.12 -10.09 -13.70
CA ILE A 357 -9.26 -9.80 -14.56
C ILE A 357 -10.27 -8.94 -13.78
N ASP A 358 -10.92 -8.00 -14.47
CA ASP A 358 -11.98 -7.14 -13.94
C ASP A 358 -11.67 -6.44 -12.60
N ARG A 359 -10.47 -5.85 -12.51
CA ARG A 359 -10.03 -5.16 -11.31
C ARG A 359 -10.83 -3.86 -11.10
N ARG A 360 -11.77 -3.88 -10.16
CA ARG A 360 -12.56 -2.70 -9.74
C ARG A 360 -11.65 -1.58 -9.21
N GLY A 361 -11.67 -0.41 -9.84
CA GLY A 361 -11.02 0.83 -9.37
C GLY A 361 -10.03 1.44 -10.36
N LYS A 362 -10.01 2.78 -10.44
CA LYS A 362 -9.18 3.53 -11.42
C LYS A 362 -7.68 3.39 -11.18
N PHE A 363 -7.25 3.28 -9.92
CA PHE A 363 -5.84 3.22 -9.53
C PHE A 363 -5.46 1.82 -9.03
N LYS A 364 -4.45 1.20 -9.67
CA LYS A 364 -4.03 -0.19 -9.41
C LYS A 364 -3.67 -0.45 -7.93
N LYS A 365 -2.85 0.44 -7.33
CA LYS A 365 -2.39 0.34 -5.93
C LYS A 365 -3.55 0.49 -4.93
N ALA A 366 -4.34 1.55 -5.04
CA ALA A 366 -5.48 1.79 -4.16
C ALA A 366 -6.52 0.67 -4.27
N SER A 367 -6.80 0.23 -5.49
CA SER A 367 -7.69 -0.90 -5.77
C SER A 367 -7.23 -2.20 -5.10
N ASN A 368 -5.92 -2.45 -5.05
CA ASN A 368 -5.32 -3.61 -4.37
C ASN A 368 -5.51 -3.53 -2.84
N LEU A 369 -5.16 -2.39 -2.23
CA LEU A 369 -5.39 -2.14 -0.80
C LEU A 369 -6.88 -2.29 -0.43
N ASN A 370 -7.77 -1.74 -1.26
CA ASN A 370 -9.21 -1.79 -1.04
C ASN A 370 -9.79 -3.22 -1.15
N THR A 371 -9.16 -4.13 -1.90
CA THR A 371 -9.61 -5.53 -1.91
C THR A 371 -9.43 -6.19 -0.56
N HIS A 372 -8.32 -5.93 0.14
CA HIS A 372 -8.16 -6.39 1.51
C HIS A 372 -9.21 -5.80 2.45
N LEU A 373 -9.48 -4.48 2.35
CA LEU A 373 -10.50 -3.81 3.15
C LEU A 373 -11.90 -4.41 2.91
N ARG A 374 -12.31 -4.56 1.65
CA ARG A 374 -13.63 -5.11 1.26
C ARG A 374 -13.81 -6.54 1.76
N LEU A 375 -12.78 -7.38 1.63
CA LEU A 375 -12.83 -8.76 2.09
C LEU A 375 -13.09 -8.82 3.60
N VAL A 376 -12.35 -8.04 4.39
CA VAL A 376 -12.46 -8.06 5.85
C VAL A 376 -13.74 -7.39 6.33
N PHE A 377 -14.11 -6.23 5.79
CA PHE A 377 -15.33 -5.53 6.18
C PHE A 377 -16.59 -6.30 5.77
N GLY A 378 -16.62 -6.89 4.58
CA GLY A 378 -17.71 -7.77 4.16
C GLY A 378 -17.84 -9.00 5.08
N ALA A 379 -16.72 -9.59 5.47
CA ALA A 379 -16.75 -10.71 6.42
C ALA A 379 -17.19 -10.27 7.82
N GLN A 380 -16.80 -9.09 8.30
CA GLN A 380 -17.26 -8.54 9.58
C GLN A 380 -18.77 -8.33 9.59
N GLN A 381 -19.31 -7.71 8.53
CA GLN A 381 -20.74 -7.52 8.37
C GLN A 381 -21.50 -8.85 8.36
N MET A 382 -21.00 -9.85 7.63
CA MET A 382 -21.62 -11.18 7.61
C MET A 382 -21.56 -11.90 8.96
N VAL A 383 -20.50 -11.68 9.76
CA VAL A 383 -20.45 -12.21 11.14
C VAL A 383 -21.55 -11.58 11.99
N GLU A 384 -21.79 -10.27 11.86
CA GLU A 384 -22.85 -9.57 12.60
C GLU A 384 -24.25 -10.08 12.20
N GLU A 385 -24.47 -10.38 10.91
CA GLU A 385 -25.75 -10.84 10.38
C GLU A 385 -26.02 -12.33 10.65
N THR A 386 -24.99 -13.19 10.55
CA THR A 386 -25.16 -14.65 10.54
C THR A 386 -24.62 -15.35 11.78
N ASN A 387 -23.88 -14.65 12.64
CA ASN A 387 -23.19 -15.18 13.82
C ASN A 387 -22.28 -16.40 13.52
N LYS A 388 -21.78 -16.52 12.29
CA LYS A 388 -20.83 -17.56 11.88
C LYS A 388 -19.39 -17.18 12.26
N PRO A 389 -18.46 -18.14 12.35
CA PRO A 389 -17.05 -17.85 12.54
C PRO A 389 -16.50 -16.92 11.44
N PHE A 390 -15.67 -15.94 11.82
CA PHE A 390 -15.10 -14.96 10.89
C PHE A 390 -14.36 -15.59 9.70
N LEU A 391 -13.72 -16.74 9.90
CA LEU A 391 -13.04 -17.47 8.82
C LEU A 391 -14.02 -17.99 7.77
N ASP A 392 -15.19 -18.49 8.20
CA ASP A 392 -16.21 -19.00 7.28
C ASP A 392 -16.81 -17.85 6.47
N CYS A 393 -17.08 -16.72 7.11
CA CYS A 393 -17.53 -15.50 6.43
C CYS A 393 -16.49 -14.99 5.43
N LEU A 394 -15.20 -14.98 5.80
CA LEU A 394 -14.11 -14.64 4.87
C LEU A 394 -14.10 -15.58 3.66
N MET A 395 -14.28 -16.87 3.88
CA MET A 395 -14.36 -17.84 2.79
C MET A 395 -15.55 -17.55 1.88
N THR A 396 -16.73 -17.25 2.42
CA THR A 396 -17.90 -16.89 1.60
C THR A 396 -17.67 -15.63 0.78
N VAL A 397 -17.16 -14.54 1.38
CA VAL A 397 -16.92 -13.26 0.71
C VAL A 397 -15.79 -13.34 -0.33
N ALA A 398 -14.87 -14.29 -0.18
CA ALA A 398 -13.77 -14.50 -1.12
C ALA A 398 -14.18 -15.17 -2.44
N HIS A 399 -15.40 -15.72 -2.53
CA HIS A 399 -15.94 -16.35 -3.73
C HIS A 399 -16.95 -15.45 -4.44
N ASN A 400 -17.05 -15.64 -5.75
CA ASN A 400 -18.15 -15.13 -6.56
C ASN A 400 -19.42 -15.96 -6.31
N ASP A 401 -20.56 -15.45 -6.77
CA ASP A 401 -21.87 -16.10 -6.65
C ASP A 401 -21.93 -17.48 -7.34
N ASP A 402 -21.10 -17.70 -8.36
CA ASP A 402 -20.96 -18.99 -9.06
C ASP A 402 -20.06 -20.00 -8.32
N GLY A 403 -19.54 -19.62 -7.15
CA GLY A 403 -18.62 -20.43 -6.35
C GLY A 403 -17.17 -20.41 -6.85
N SER A 404 -16.85 -19.65 -7.90
CA SER A 404 -15.47 -19.43 -8.33
C SER A 404 -14.74 -18.47 -7.39
N ARG A 405 -13.42 -18.60 -7.30
CA ARG A 405 -12.63 -17.76 -6.39
C ARG A 405 -12.21 -16.45 -7.04
N ASP A 406 -12.54 -15.33 -6.40
CA ASP A 406 -12.11 -13.99 -6.82
C ASP A 406 -10.93 -13.47 -6.00
N VAL A 407 -10.88 -13.88 -4.73
CA VAL A 407 -9.83 -13.48 -3.79
C VAL A 407 -9.31 -14.69 -3.02
N MET A 408 -7.99 -14.80 -2.93
CA MET A 408 -7.27 -15.75 -2.10
C MET A 408 -6.66 -15.01 -0.92
N PHE A 409 -6.64 -15.62 0.24
CA PHE A 409 -5.97 -15.07 1.42
C PHE A 409 -5.24 -16.17 2.20
N GLY A 410 -4.34 -15.76 3.07
CA GLY A 410 -3.65 -16.64 4.00
C GLY A 410 -3.21 -15.92 5.26
N ASN A 411 -3.03 -16.67 6.34
CA ASN A 411 -2.68 -16.17 7.68
C ASN A 411 -3.66 -15.09 8.20
N ASN A 412 -3.25 -14.34 9.22
CA ASN A 412 -4.07 -13.31 9.85
C ASN A 412 -4.19 -12.04 8.99
N ILE A 413 -5.36 -11.83 8.40
CA ILE A 413 -5.71 -10.64 7.62
C ILE A 413 -6.68 -9.70 8.36
N LYS A 414 -6.80 -9.80 9.69
CA LYS A 414 -7.65 -8.85 10.45
C LYS A 414 -7.13 -7.42 10.29
N ILE A 415 -8.05 -6.46 10.38
CA ILE A 415 -7.74 -5.02 10.32
C ILE A 415 -7.83 -4.45 11.73
N GLY A 416 -6.78 -3.73 12.14
CA GLY A 416 -6.72 -3.00 13.40
C GLY A 416 -7.48 -1.67 13.38
N SER A 417 -7.47 -0.96 14.49
CA SER A 417 -8.04 0.39 14.61
C SER A 417 -7.32 1.42 13.73
N LEU A 418 -6.03 1.19 13.45
CA LEU A 418 -5.23 1.96 12.50
C LEU A 418 -4.68 1.06 11.38
N VAL A 419 -4.57 1.63 10.18
CA VAL A 419 -3.92 1.02 9.02
C VAL A 419 -2.69 1.84 8.65
N VAL A 420 -1.55 1.18 8.47
CA VAL A 420 -0.32 1.80 7.97
C VAL A 420 -0.12 1.35 6.53
N ILE A 421 -0.02 2.28 5.58
CA ILE A 421 0.33 1.94 4.19
C ILE A 421 1.83 2.13 4.02
N ASN A 422 2.55 1.04 3.78
CA ASN A 422 3.98 1.03 3.54
C ASN A 422 4.28 0.39 2.17
N ASP A 423 5.04 1.07 1.32
CA ASP A 423 5.32 0.57 -0.02
C ASP A 423 6.25 -0.65 0.00
N ALA A 424 6.22 -1.45 -1.06
CA ALA A 424 7.01 -2.67 -1.19
C ALA A 424 8.52 -2.42 -1.09
N ASP A 425 8.98 -1.20 -1.41
CA ASP A 425 10.37 -0.73 -1.39
C ASP A 425 10.67 0.24 -0.23
N ALA A 426 9.69 0.54 0.61
CA ALA A 426 9.86 1.45 1.75
C ALA A 426 10.20 0.67 3.03
N ARG A 427 11.16 1.19 3.81
CA ARG A 427 11.54 0.60 5.10
C ARG A 427 11.01 1.38 6.27
N MET A 428 10.54 0.65 7.28
CA MET A 428 9.95 1.22 8.48
C MET A 428 10.96 1.26 9.62
N GLN A 429 11.03 2.39 10.34
CA GLN A 429 11.81 2.51 11.55
C GLN A 429 11.12 1.78 12.72
N PRO A 430 11.83 0.99 13.55
CA PRO A 430 11.19 0.21 14.61
C PRO A 430 10.24 0.99 15.55
N PRO A 431 10.58 2.19 16.03
CA PRO A 431 9.71 2.92 16.98
C PRO A 431 8.57 3.70 16.32
N VAL A 432 8.42 3.70 14.99
CA VAL A 432 7.50 4.65 14.32
C VAL A 432 6.05 4.43 14.72
N ILE A 433 5.60 3.18 14.85
CA ILE A 433 4.22 2.86 15.23
C ILE A 433 3.98 3.31 16.68
N TYR A 434 4.88 2.93 17.59
CA TYR A 434 4.82 3.31 19.01
C TYR A 434 4.74 4.82 19.20
N LYS A 435 5.53 5.60 18.45
CA LYS A 435 5.53 7.06 18.51
C LYS A 435 4.32 7.73 17.86
N THR A 436 3.65 7.04 16.94
CA THR A 436 2.54 7.62 16.16
C THR A 436 1.18 7.35 16.79
N VAL A 437 0.96 6.17 17.37
CA VAL A 437 -0.35 5.81 17.95
C VAL A 437 -0.87 6.85 18.98
N PRO A 438 -0.04 7.45 19.85
CA PRO A 438 -0.48 8.51 20.76
C PRO A 438 -1.15 9.71 20.08
N GLU A 439 -0.75 10.04 18.85
CA GLU A 439 -1.37 11.10 18.04
C GLU A 439 -2.87 10.84 17.82
N PHE A 440 -3.21 9.59 17.50
CA PHE A 440 -4.58 9.14 17.26
C PHE A 440 -5.37 8.90 18.54
N LEU A 441 -4.69 8.60 19.64
CA LEU A 441 -5.32 8.47 20.96
C LEU A 441 -5.75 9.83 21.49
N ASN A 442 -4.83 10.80 21.46
CA ASN A 442 -5.03 12.14 21.98
C ASN A 442 -5.99 12.96 21.12
N ASN A 443 -6.06 12.69 19.81
CA ASN A 443 -7.03 13.30 18.91
C ASN A 443 -7.88 12.25 18.18
N LYS A 444 -9.09 12.00 18.69
CA LYS A 444 -10.05 11.07 18.07
C LYS A 444 -10.59 11.55 16.72
N GLN A 445 -10.49 12.84 16.40
CA GLN A 445 -10.85 13.40 15.08
C GLN A 445 -9.73 13.26 14.04
N LEU A 446 -8.52 12.85 14.45
CA LEU A 446 -7.41 12.66 13.53
C LEU A 446 -7.70 11.48 12.59
N GLY A 447 -7.84 11.79 11.30
CA GLY A 447 -8.09 10.80 10.24
C GLY A 447 -6.80 10.13 9.74
N PHE A 448 -5.71 10.90 9.61
CA PHE A 448 -4.43 10.38 9.14
C PHE A 448 -3.21 11.16 9.63
N THR A 449 -2.03 10.54 9.55
CA THR A 449 -0.73 11.20 9.68
C THR A 449 0.18 10.80 8.52
N GLN A 450 0.67 11.79 7.77
CA GLN A 450 1.70 11.58 6.74
C GLN A 450 3.09 11.68 7.37
N HIS A 451 3.92 10.66 7.19
CA HIS A 451 5.29 10.66 7.68
C HIS A 451 6.26 11.09 6.59
N ALA A 452 7.35 11.74 7.02
CA ALA A 452 8.46 12.06 6.14
C ALA A 452 9.18 10.76 5.72
N THR A 453 9.43 10.62 4.43
CA THR A 453 10.23 9.52 3.89
C THR A 453 11.56 10.08 3.42
N LYS A 454 12.64 9.34 3.70
CA LYS A 454 13.97 9.62 3.20
C LYS A 454 14.39 8.51 2.24
N THR A 455 15.04 8.89 1.14
CA THR A 455 15.64 7.92 0.20
C THR A 455 16.83 7.23 0.87
N MET A 456 16.96 5.92 0.67
CA MET A 456 18.07 5.14 1.24
C MET A 456 19.19 5.00 0.20
N ASP A 457 20.44 5.19 0.64
CA ASP A 457 21.66 5.16 -0.19
C ASP A 457 22.11 3.75 -0.62
N ASP A 458 21.40 2.70 -0.19
CA ASP A 458 21.84 1.32 -0.37
C ASP A 458 21.62 0.75 -1.78
N GLN A 459 21.14 1.57 -2.72
CA GLN A 459 20.98 1.19 -4.13
C GLN A 459 22.23 1.54 -4.96
N ARG A 460 23.09 0.52 -5.10
CA ARG A 460 24.09 0.26 -6.17
C ARG A 460 24.29 1.39 -7.20
N GLY A 461 25.45 2.05 -7.10
CA GLY A 461 26.04 2.88 -8.18
C GLY A 461 25.44 4.29 -8.22
N GLU A 462 26.03 5.21 -7.46
CA GLU A 462 25.57 6.59 -7.36
C GLU A 462 25.61 7.32 -8.71
N SER A 463 24.45 7.39 -9.39
CA SER A 463 24.27 8.33 -10.49
C SER A 463 23.97 9.72 -9.94
N TYR A 464 24.44 10.76 -10.63
CA TYR A 464 24.08 12.14 -10.32
C TYR A 464 22.56 12.35 -10.22
N PHE A 465 21.79 11.62 -11.05
CA PHE A 465 20.33 11.70 -11.06
C PHE A 465 19.70 11.19 -9.76
N LEU A 466 20.20 10.09 -9.18
CA LEU A 466 19.68 9.57 -7.91
C LEU A 466 19.95 10.53 -6.75
N ARG A 467 21.15 11.11 -6.66
CA ARG A 467 21.48 12.13 -5.65
C ARG A 467 20.62 13.40 -5.79
N MET A 468 20.30 13.79 -7.02
CA MET A 468 19.37 14.90 -7.28
C MET A 468 17.96 14.56 -6.78
N LEU A 469 17.44 13.37 -7.10
CA LEU A 469 16.12 12.93 -6.66
C LEU A 469 16.03 12.79 -5.13
N GLU A 470 17.08 12.29 -4.48
CA GLU A 470 17.18 12.28 -3.02
C GLU A 470 17.10 13.70 -2.47
N THR A 471 17.96 14.61 -2.93
CA THR A 471 17.97 16.01 -2.47
C THR A 471 16.60 16.67 -2.65
N TYR A 472 15.96 16.43 -3.79
CA TYR A 472 14.62 16.92 -4.08
C TYR A 472 13.56 16.34 -3.13
N THR A 473 13.62 15.03 -2.86
CA THR A 473 12.68 14.34 -1.97
C THR A 473 12.84 14.79 -0.53
N ASP A 474 14.09 14.93 -0.05
CA ASP A 474 14.39 15.46 1.27
C ASP A 474 13.91 16.90 1.41
N ALA A 475 14.15 17.76 0.41
CA ALA A 475 13.65 19.13 0.40
C ALA A 475 12.11 19.20 0.38
N LEU A 476 11.43 18.25 -0.29
CA LEU A 476 9.97 18.15 -0.29
C LEU A 476 9.42 17.77 1.09
N TYR A 477 9.88 16.65 1.66
CA TYR A 477 9.33 16.12 2.92
C TYR A 477 9.73 16.94 4.14
N HIS A 478 11.03 17.25 4.29
CA HIS A 478 11.54 17.96 5.46
C HIS A 478 11.41 19.47 5.34
N GLY A 479 11.40 20.00 4.11
CA GLY A 479 11.21 21.42 3.84
C GLY A 479 9.76 21.76 3.53
N HIS A 480 9.30 21.41 2.34
CA HIS A 480 8.05 21.96 1.78
C HIS A 480 6.79 21.52 2.54
N PHE A 481 6.66 20.23 2.87
CA PHE A 481 5.46 19.73 3.55
C PHE A 481 5.33 20.32 4.96
N LEU A 482 6.42 20.27 5.74
CA LEU A 482 6.46 20.88 7.07
C LEU A 482 6.16 22.39 7.00
N LEU A 483 6.81 23.11 6.08
CA LEU A 483 6.59 24.55 5.92
C LEU A 483 5.14 24.87 5.51
N SER A 484 4.54 24.07 4.62
CA SER A 484 3.13 24.19 4.24
C SER A 484 2.22 24.04 5.46
N SER A 485 2.48 23.03 6.29
CA SER A 485 1.72 22.81 7.52
C SER A 485 1.91 23.90 8.57
N ILE A 486 3.12 24.45 8.69
CA ILE A 486 3.41 25.62 9.54
C ILE A 486 2.62 26.84 9.07
N MET A 487 2.53 27.07 7.76
CA MET A 487 1.74 28.18 7.21
C MET A 487 0.22 28.02 7.42
N GLY A 488 -0.23 26.86 7.88
CA GLY A 488 -1.64 26.56 8.15
C GLY A 488 -2.35 25.81 7.02
N CYS A 489 -1.60 25.17 6.12
CA CYS A 489 -2.16 24.25 5.13
C CYS A 489 -2.19 22.80 5.66
N HIS A 490 -3.04 21.95 5.10
CA HIS A 490 -2.96 20.51 5.39
C HIS A 490 -1.72 19.90 4.71
N PRO A 491 -1.02 18.95 5.36
CA PRO A 491 0.02 18.19 4.67
C PRO A 491 -0.62 17.38 3.54
N PRO A 492 0.05 17.27 2.38
CA PRO A 492 -0.46 16.46 1.28
C PRO A 492 -0.41 14.98 1.63
N LEU A 493 -1.39 14.24 1.11
CA LEU A 493 -1.46 12.80 1.17
C LEU A 493 -0.71 12.20 -0.03
N VAL A 494 0.40 11.50 0.19
CA VAL A 494 1.27 11.00 -0.90
C VAL A 494 1.14 9.50 -1.18
N GLY A 495 0.33 8.79 -0.39
CA GLY A 495 -0.03 7.39 -0.66
C GLY A 495 0.96 6.31 -0.18
N HIS A 496 1.96 6.69 0.63
CA HIS A 496 2.85 5.78 1.36
C HIS A 496 3.27 6.40 2.70
N SER A 497 3.87 5.61 3.60
CA SER A 497 4.35 6.09 4.92
C SER A 497 3.26 6.86 5.65
N ILE A 498 2.05 6.32 5.62
CA ILE A 498 0.86 6.96 6.17
C ILE A 498 0.19 6.03 7.15
N PHE A 499 -0.26 6.62 8.26
CA PHE A 499 -1.20 5.99 9.18
C PHE A 499 -2.58 6.57 8.92
N LEU A 500 -3.56 5.68 8.80
CA LEU A 500 -4.97 5.98 8.57
C LEU A 500 -5.78 5.42 9.74
N ARG A 501 -6.78 6.17 10.18
CA ARG A 501 -7.81 5.63 11.07
C ARG A 501 -8.76 4.77 10.25
N THR A 502 -8.91 3.50 10.62
CA THR A 502 -9.75 2.53 9.88
C THR A 502 -11.19 3.02 9.75
N GLU A 503 -11.74 3.61 10.82
CA GLU A 503 -13.08 4.22 10.81
C GLU A 503 -13.20 5.31 9.75
N ALA A 504 -12.21 6.20 9.66
CA ALA A 504 -12.24 7.31 8.70
C ALA A 504 -12.20 6.79 7.26
N VAL A 505 -11.44 5.72 6.99
CA VAL A 505 -11.43 5.07 5.68
C VAL A 505 -12.80 4.49 5.35
N ARG A 506 -13.44 3.78 6.30
CA ARG A 506 -14.77 3.18 6.10
C ARG A 506 -15.85 4.21 5.79
N GLN A 507 -15.76 5.40 6.40
CA GLN A 507 -16.72 6.49 6.18
C GLN A 507 -16.58 7.17 4.81
N CYS A 508 -15.46 7.01 4.12
CA CYS A 508 -15.22 7.63 2.81
C CYS A 508 -15.76 6.81 1.62
N GLY A 509 -16.37 5.65 1.86
CA GLY A 509 -16.72 4.67 0.82
C GLY A 509 -15.51 3.85 0.36
#